data_AF-A0A7S7Q2E2-F1
#
_entry.id   AF-A0A7S7Q2E2-F1
#
_cell.length_a   1.000
_cell.length_b   1.000
_cell.length_c   1.000
_cell.angle_alpha   90.00
_cell.angle_beta   90.00
_cell.angle_gamma   90.00
#
_symmetry.space_group_name_H-M   'P 1'
#
loop_
_entity.id
_entity.type
_entity.pdbx_description
1 polymer ?
#
loop_
_entity_poly.entity_id
_entity_poly.type
_entity_poly.pdbx_seq_one_letter_code
_entity_poly.pdbx_strand_id
1 'polypeptide(L)' 'MLSPEELAAIDDFRFKHRMPTRAAAVRELLRFGLTAAGVDAAVGVKSSSFGVFGRGPDGHTQGDPESSTGG' A
#
# COMPACT_ATOMS: atom_id res chain seq x y z
N MET A 1 -8.94 -7.68 -2.05
CA MET A 1 -8.16 -8.87 -2.46
C MET A 1 -8.25 -8.95 -3.97
N LEU A 2 -7.12 -9.20 -4.66
CA LEU A 2 -7.11 -9.29 -6.13
C LEU A 2 -7.89 -10.53 -6.58
N SER A 3 -8.62 -10.42 -7.68
CA SER A 3 -9.30 -11.55 -8.31
C SER A 3 -8.29 -12.50 -8.98
N PRO A 4 -8.67 -13.76 -9.26
CA PRO A 4 -7.83 -14.70 -9.99
C PRO A 4 -7.35 -14.16 -11.36
N GLU A 5 -8.23 -13.44 -12.06
CA GLU A 5 -7.95 -12.85 -13.37
C GLU A 5 -6.92 -11.72 -13.26
N GLU A 6 -7.04 -10.87 -12.23
CA GLU A 6 -6.06 -9.83 -11.95
C GLU A 6 -4.68 -10.42 -11.60
N LEU A 7 -4.65 -11.51 -10.83
CA LEU A 7 -3.41 -12.23 -10.53
C LEU A 7 -2.75 -12.81 -11.79
N ALA A 8 -3.54 -13.36 -12.72
CA ALA A 8 -3.04 -13.89 -13.98
C ALA A 8 -2.44 -12.78 -14.86
N ALA A 9 -3.08 -11.61 -14.94
CA ALA A 9 -2.56 -10.46 -15.68
C ALA A 9 -1.21 -9.97 -15.11
N ILE A 10 -1.05 -9.96 -13.78
CA ILE A 10 0.21 -9.60 -13.12
C ILE A 10 1.31 -10.62 -13.44
N ASP A 11 0.98 -11.92 -13.45
CA ASP A 11 1.95 -12.96 -13.80
C ASP A 11 2.36 -12.91 -15.27
N ASP A 12 1.43 -12.65 -16.20
CA ASP A 12 1.74 -12.45 -17.61
C ASP A 12 2.72 -11.29 -17.82
N PHE A 13 2.47 -10.17 -17.17
CA PHE A 13 3.38 -9.04 -17.16
C PHE A 13 4.74 -9.43 -16.59
N ARG A 14 4.77 -10.13 -15.45
CA ARG A 14 6.00 -10.62 -14.82
C ARG A 14 6.84 -11.46 -15.78
N PHE A 15 6.21 -12.40 -16.48
CA PHE A 15 6.92 -13.31 -17.39
C PHE A 15 7.45 -12.58 -18.63
N LYS A 16 6.65 -11.67 -19.21
CA LYS A 16 7.07 -10.83 -20.35
C LYS A 16 8.26 -9.95 -20.00
N HIS A 17 8.27 -9.39 -18.79
CA HIS A 17 9.33 -8.50 -18.30
C HIS A 17 10.47 -9.23 -17.57
N ARG A 18 10.51 -10.58 -17.60
CA ARG A 18 11.54 -11.41 -16.95
C ARG A 18 11.73 -11.07 -15.46
N MET A 19 10.65 -10.72 -14.79
CA MET A 19 10.69 -10.31 -13.38
C MET A 19 10.73 -11.52 -12.44
N PRO A 20 11.57 -11.51 -11.40
CA PRO A 20 11.82 -12.69 -10.56
C PRO A 20 10.66 -13.03 -9.61
N THR A 21 9.90 -12.03 -9.15
CA THR A 21 8.82 -12.23 -8.16
C THR A 21 7.56 -11.44 -8.52
N ARG A 22 6.39 -11.92 -8.06
CA ARG A 22 5.12 -11.22 -8.24
C ARG A 22 5.12 -9.86 -7.56
N ALA A 23 5.75 -9.75 -6.39
CA ALA A 23 5.91 -8.47 -5.70
C ALA A 23 6.73 -7.45 -6.52
N ALA A 24 7.77 -7.90 -7.24
CA ALA A 24 8.53 -7.02 -8.13
C ALA A 24 7.66 -6.49 -9.28
N ALA A 25 6.84 -7.35 -9.89
CA ALA A 25 5.90 -6.94 -10.92
C ALA A 25 4.87 -5.92 -10.43
N VAL A 26 4.30 -6.14 -9.24
CA VAL A 26 3.36 -5.19 -8.62
C VAL A 26 4.05 -3.84 -8.35
N ARG A 27 5.27 -3.84 -7.83
CA ARG A 27 6.03 -2.59 -7.59
C ARG A 27 6.28 -1.82 -8.88
N GLU A 28 6.60 -2.52 -9.97
CA GLU A 28 6.83 -1.87 -11.26
C GLU A 28 5.54 -1.30 -11.85
N LEU A 29 4.43 -2.05 -11.80
CA LEU A 29 3.12 -1.55 -12.24
C LEU A 29 2.67 -0.33 -11.44
N LEU A 30 2.91 -0.33 -10.11
CA LEU A 30 2.63 0.83 -9.26
C LEU A 30 3.50 2.03 -9.65
N ARG A 31 4.81 1.84 -9.85
CA ARG A 31 5.71 2.90 -10.30
C ARG A 31 5.26 3.46 -11.66
N PHE A 32 4.93 2.59 -12.61
CA PHE A 32 4.43 2.97 -13.93
C PHE A 32 3.14 3.78 -13.83
N GLY A 33 2.18 3.32 -13.02
CA GLY A 33 0.92 4.03 -12.78
C GLY A 33 1.10 5.40 -12.13
N LEU A 34 2.00 5.52 -11.14
CA LEU A 34 2.29 6.79 -10.48
C LEU A 34 2.93 7.80 -11.46
N THR A 35 3.90 7.36 -12.26
CA THR A 35 4.49 8.20 -13.30
C THR A 35 3.46 8.62 -14.35
N ALA A 36 2.60 7.70 -14.81
CA ALA A 36 1.56 7.99 -15.79
C ALA A 36 0.49 8.95 -15.26
N ALA A 37 0.16 8.86 -13.97
CA ALA A 37 -0.77 9.77 -13.30
C ALA A 37 -0.14 11.14 -12.94
N GLY A 38 1.15 11.33 -13.20
CA GLY A 38 1.88 12.55 -12.79
C GLY A 38 1.96 12.70 -11.27
N VAL A 39 1.82 11.59 -10.52
CA VAL A 39 1.89 11.59 -9.06
C VAL A 39 3.35 11.54 -8.67
N ASP A 40 3.88 12.69 -8.27
CA ASP A 40 5.20 12.76 -7.65
C ASP A 40 5.09 12.21 -6.22
N ALA A 41 5.52 10.98 -6.02
CA ALA A 41 5.56 10.34 -4.71
C ALA A 41 6.72 10.95 -3.90
N ALA A 42 6.60 12.21 -3.54
CA ALA A 42 7.59 12.93 -2.75
C ALA A 42 7.83 12.20 -1.42
N VAL A 43 9.10 11.91 -1.14
CA VAL A 43 9.52 11.27 0.11
C VAL A 43 9.10 12.17 1.27
N GLY A 44 8.17 11.69 2.11
CA GLY A 44 7.70 12.40 3.31
C GLY A 44 6.19 12.65 3.37
N VAL A 45 5.43 12.33 2.31
CA VAL A 45 3.96 12.42 2.38
C VAL A 45 3.41 11.26 3.22
N LYS A 46 2.81 11.58 4.37
CA LYS A 46 2.26 10.59 5.30
C LYS A 46 1.14 9.80 4.62
N SER A 47 1.17 8.47 4.72
CA SER A 47 0.11 7.58 4.21
C SER A 47 -1.29 7.89 4.75
N SER A 48 -1.38 8.58 5.90
CA SER A 48 -2.64 9.09 6.46
C SER A 48 -3.33 10.14 5.58
N SER A 49 -2.62 10.79 4.65
CA SER A 49 -3.19 11.77 3.72
C SER A 49 -3.90 11.14 2.52
N PHE A 50 -3.64 9.87 2.24
CA PHE A 50 -4.25 9.10 1.14
C PHE A 50 -5.21 8.02 1.64
N GLY A 51 -5.53 8.01 2.94
CA GLY A 51 -6.46 7.04 3.52
C GLY A 51 -7.88 7.21 2.98
N VAL A 52 -8.46 6.13 2.46
CA VAL A 52 -9.84 6.10 1.91
C VAL A 52 -10.91 6.20 3.02
N PHE A 53 -10.52 5.96 4.27
CA PHE A 53 -11.38 6.18 5.43
C PHE A 53 -11.05 7.54 6.04
N GLY A 54 -12.05 8.44 6.10
CA GLY A 54 -11.95 9.68 6.85
C GLY A 54 -11.59 9.38 8.30
N ARG A 55 -10.35 9.66 8.70
CA ARG A 55 -9.92 9.55 10.09
C ARG A 55 -10.65 10.62 10.88
N GLY A 56 -11.70 10.23 11.60
CA GLY A 56 -12.23 11.03 12.70
C GLY A 56 -11.12 11.32 13.73
N PRO A 57 -11.26 12.33 14.59
CA PRO A 57 -10.21 12.81 15.50
C PRO A 57 -9.57 11.69 16.36
N ASP A 58 -10.26 10.57 16.56
CA ASP A 58 -9.84 9.43 17.38
C ASP A 58 -9.22 8.30 16.54
N GLY A 59 -8.16 8.61 15.79
CA GLY A 59 -7.44 7.62 15.01
C GLY A 59 -6.69 6.61 15.90
N HIS A 60 -7.25 5.41 16.06
CA HIS A 60 -6.64 4.18 16.61
C HIS A 60 -5.57 4.36 17.71
N THR A 61 -5.88 5.09 18.78
CA THR A 61 -5.40 4.74 20.11
C THR A 61 -6.46 3.81 20.71
N GLN A 62 -6.45 2.54 20.32
CA GLN A 62 -7.03 1.53 21.19
C GLN A 62 -6.07 1.46 22.38
N GLY A 63 -6.40 2.19 23.43
CA GLY A 63 -5.60 2.24 24.64
C GLY A 63 -5.44 0.83 25.19
N ASP A 64 -4.19 0.36 25.29
CA ASP A 64 -3.82 -0.74 26.17
C ASP A 64 -4.22 -0.35 27.61
N PRO A 65 -5.17 -1.05 28.25
CA PRO A 65 -5.60 -0.69 29.59
C PRO A 65 -4.94 -1.61 30.61
N GLU A 66 -3.61 -1.73 30.66
CA GLU A 66 -2.93 -2.39 31.80
C GLU A 66 -1.55 -1.80 32.09
N SER A 67 -1.54 -0.65 32.77
CA SER A 67 -0.47 -0.32 33.73
C SER A 67 -1.01 0.57 34.84
N SER A 68 -2.03 0.07 35.55
CA SER A 68 -2.47 0.67 36.81
C SER A 68 -1.54 0.26 37.96
N THR A 69 -0.83 1.28 38.45
CA THR A 69 -0.64 1.55 39.88
C THR A 69 0.51 0.84 40.59
N GLY A 70 1.64 1.56 40.65
CA GLY A 70 2.48 1.58 41.85
C GLY A 70 1.89 2.52 42.89
N GLY A 71 1.95 2.09 44.15
CA GLY A 71 1.66 2.83 45.37
C GLY A 71 2.32 2.12 46.54
#